data_AF-A0A0C4F1B0-F1
#
_entry.id   AF-A0A0C4F1B0-F1
#
_cell.length_a   1.000
_cell.length_b   1.000
_cell.length_c   1.000
_cell.angle_alpha   90.00
_cell.angle_beta   90.00
_cell.angle_gamma   90.00
#
_symmetry.space_group_name_H-M   'P 1'
#
loop_
_entity.id
_entity.type
_entity.pdbx_description
1 polymer ?
#
loop_
_entity_poly.entity_id
_entity_poly.type
_entity_poly.pdbx_seq_one_letter_code
_entity_poly.pdbx_strand_id
1 'polypeptide(L)'
;MNIDEWREALLQAGLFEEYSDVVRGFQEGFHQGIPDHDLGPGVPYYTPPNHQGALLAREKIESTIAKEIAAGRMFGPFTHNQLMERYDFSELIPLEPQ
;
A
#
# COMPACT_ATOMS: atom_id res chain seq x y z
N MET A 1 14.50 -2.37 -9.36
CA MET A 1 14.77 -3.81 -9.20
C MET A 1 15.18 -4.37 -10.55
N ASN A 2 16.29 -5.10 -10.68
CA ASN A 2 16.69 -5.75 -11.94
C ASN A 2 16.14 -7.19 -11.96
N ILE A 3 15.00 -7.39 -12.62
CA ILE A 3 14.26 -8.65 -12.56
C ILE A 3 14.98 -9.77 -13.34
N ASP A 4 15.67 -9.42 -14.42
CA ASP A 4 16.41 -10.37 -15.25
C ASP A 4 17.62 -10.95 -14.48
N GLU A 5 18.36 -10.11 -13.76
CA GLU A 5 19.46 -10.58 -12.91
C GLU A 5 18.99 -11.52 -11.79
N TRP A 6 17.84 -11.25 -11.18
CA TRP A 6 17.25 -12.13 -10.17
C TRP A 6 16.86 -13.48 -10.75
N ARG A 7 16.25 -13.49 -11.95
CA ARG A 7 15.90 -14.73 -12.66
C ARG A 7 17.14 -15.57 -12.95
N GLU A 8 18.18 -14.96 -13.49
CA GLU A 8 19.44 -15.64 -13.81
C GLU A 8 20.13 -16.19 -12.56
N ALA A 9 20.20 -15.41 -11.47
CA ALA A 9 20.80 -15.85 -10.22
C ALA A 9 20.10 -17.09 -9.64
N LEU A 10 18.76 -17.13 -9.67
CA LEU A 10 17.98 -18.28 -9.20
C LEU A 10 18.17 -19.52 -10.09
N LEU A 11 18.26 -19.34 -11.41
CA LEU A 11 18.54 -20.43 -12.35
C LEU A 11 19.94 -21.01 -12.11
N GLN A 12 20.96 -20.16 -11.95
CA GLN A 12 22.33 -20.60 -11.69
C GLN A 12 22.49 -21.31 -10.35
N ALA A 13 21.71 -20.91 -9.34
CA ALA A 13 21.70 -21.56 -8.03
C ALA A 13 20.87 -22.87 -8.01
N GLY A 14 20.13 -23.19 -9.08
CA GLY A 14 19.20 -24.33 -9.09
C GLY A 14 17.99 -24.13 -8.18
N LEU A 15 17.66 -22.88 -7.82
CA LEU A 15 16.61 -22.50 -6.86
C LEU A 15 15.34 -21.98 -7.55
N PHE A 16 15.33 -21.94 -8.88
CA PHE A 16 14.25 -21.30 -9.63
C PHE A 16 12.88 -21.97 -9.42
N GLU A 17 12.81 -23.31 -9.34
CA GLU A 17 11.52 -23.98 -9.09
C GLU A 17 10.90 -23.58 -7.75
N GLU A 18 11.72 -23.49 -6.69
CA GLU A 18 11.27 -23.20 -5.33
C GLU A 18 10.91 -21.72 -5.14
N TYR A 19 11.69 -20.79 -5.74
CA TYR A 19 11.57 -19.35 -5.51
C TYR A 19 11.13 -18.55 -6.74
N SER A 20 10.44 -19.20 -7.70
CA SER A 20 9.89 -18.52 -8.89
C SER A 20 8.88 -17.42 -8.54
N ASP A 21 8.23 -17.54 -7.38
CA ASP A 21 7.31 -16.55 -6.83
C ASP A 21 7.98 -15.22 -6.48
N VAL A 22 9.28 -15.21 -6.17
CA VAL A 22 10.06 -13.98 -5.93
C VAL A 22 10.12 -13.12 -7.20
N VAL A 23 10.41 -13.74 -8.35
CA VAL A 23 10.45 -13.05 -9.65
C VAL A 23 9.06 -12.53 -10.02
N ARG A 24 8.02 -13.36 -9.83
CA ARG A 24 6.63 -12.96 -10.04
C ARG A 24 6.23 -11.80 -9.11
N GLY A 25 6.59 -11.87 -7.83
CA GLY A 25 6.28 -10.85 -6.84
C GLY A 25 6.95 -9.51 -7.12
N PHE A 26 8.13 -9.49 -7.75
CA PHE A 26 8.73 -8.24 -8.22
C PHE A 26 8.02 -7.61 -9.43
N GLN A 27 7.30 -8.41 -10.24
CA GLN A 27 6.56 -7.93 -11.41
C GLN A 27 5.13 -7.54 -11.05
N GLU A 28 4.48 -8.34 -10.22
CA GLU A 28 3.03 -8.30 -9.96
C GLU A 28 2.69 -7.85 -8.53
N GLY A 29 3.69 -7.77 -7.65
CA GLY A 29 3.51 -7.53 -6.22
C GLY A 29 3.45 -8.83 -5.40
N PHE A 30 3.82 -8.73 -4.12
CA PHE A 30 3.74 -9.85 -3.18
C PHE A 30 2.39 -9.85 -2.48
N HIS A 31 1.76 -11.03 -2.38
CA HIS A 31 0.58 -11.20 -1.54
C HIS A 31 0.98 -11.00 -0.07
N GLN A 32 0.39 -10.03 0.62
CA GLN A 32 0.75 -9.68 2.00
C GLN A 32 0.20 -10.65 3.05
N GLY A 33 -0.48 -11.72 2.63
CA GLY A 33 -1.17 -12.64 3.53
C GLY A 33 -2.45 -12.06 4.13
N ILE A 34 -2.89 -10.90 3.65
CA ILE A 34 -4.17 -10.29 4.00
C ILE A 34 -5.26 -11.07 3.26
N PRO A 35 -6.24 -11.66 3.96
CA PRO A 35 -7.38 -12.29 3.31
C PRO A 35 -8.15 -11.28 2.44
N ASP A 36 -8.76 -11.77 1.37
CA ASP A 36 -9.78 -10.99 0.67
C ASP A 36 -10.93 -10.70 1.63
N HIS A 37 -11.00 -9.47 2.11
CA HIS A 37 -12.01 -9.00 3.03
C HIS A 37 -13.12 -8.31 2.24
N ASP A 38 -14.30 -8.94 2.21
CA ASP A 38 -15.53 -8.33 1.72
C ASP A 38 -16.41 -7.95 2.91
N LEU A 39 -16.73 -6.66 3.04
CA LEU A 39 -17.64 -6.13 4.07
C LEU A 39 -19.11 -6.17 3.63
N GLY A 40 -19.38 -6.75 2.45
CA GLY A 40 -20.70 -6.94 1.85
C GLY A 40 -21.07 -5.87 0.84
N PRO A 41 -22.11 -6.10 0.01
CA PRO A 41 -22.44 -5.28 -1.15
C PRO A 41 -22.87 -3.83 -0.84
N GLY A 42 -23.10 -3.49 0.44
CA GLY A 42 -23.47 -2.15 0.89
C GLY A 42 -22.35 -1.38 1.60
N VAL A 43 -21.20 -2.00 1.87
CA VAL A 43 -20.10 -1.39 2.63
C VAL A 43 -18.79 -1.74 1.91
N PRO A 44 -18.28 -0.89 1.01
CA PRO A 44 -17.05 -1.21 0.28
C PRO A 44 -15.77 -1.08 1.13
N TYR A 45 -15.83 -0.41 2.30
CA TYR A 45 -14.69 -0.21 3.20
C TYR A 45 -15.17 0.21 4.60
N TYR A 46 -14.29 0.11 5.60
CA TYR A 46 -14.52 0.66 6.94
C TYR A 46 -13.37 1.58 7.33
N THR A 47 -13.69 2.85 7.53
CA THR A 47 -12.74 3.83 8.09
C THR A 47 -13.02 3.98 9.58
N PRO A 48 -12.12 3.53 10.47
CA PRO A 48 -12.31 3.73 11.90
C PRO A 48 -12.31 5.23 12.22
N PRO A 49 -13.09 5.67 13.23
CA PRO A 49 -13.04 7.04 13.69
C PRO A 49 -11.63 7.37 14.19
N ASN A 50 -11.14 8.56 13.83
CA ASN A 50 -9.79 8.97 14.21
C ASN A 50 -9.65 9.05 15.75
N HIS A 51 -8.46 8.72 16.25
CA HIS A 51 -8.18 8.78 17.68
C HIS A 51 -8.21 10.23 18.19
N GLN A 52 -8.73 10.47 19.40
CA GLN A 52 -8.84 11.83 19.97
C GLN A 52 -7.51 12.61 19.97
N GLY A 53 -6.40 11.91 20.20
CA GLY A 53 -5.06 12.51 20.15
C GLY A 53 -4.69 13.07 18.78
N ALA A 54 -5.18 12.47 17.68
CA ALA A 54 -4.94 12.97 16.33
C ALA A 54 -5.72 14.27 16.08
N LEU A 55 -6.95 14.38 16.60
CA LEU A 55 -7.74 15.61 16.49
C LEU A 55 -7.07 16.78 17.23
N LEU A 56 -6.52 16.53 18.42
CA LEU A 56 -5.78 17.54 19.18
C LEU A 56 -4.47 17.97 18.51
N ALA A 57 -3.84 17.05 17.76
CA ALA A 57 -2.59 17.29 17.06
C ALA A 57 -2.77 17.64 15.57
N ARG A 58 -4.01 17.88 15.10
CA ARG A 58 -4.35 17.97 13.68
C ARG A 58 -3.47 18.96 12.93
N GLU A 59 -3.33 20.18 13.44
CA GLU A 59 -2.54 21.23 12.80
C GLU A 59 -1.06 20.83 12.65
N LYS A 60 -0.50 20.19 13.69
CA LYS A 60 0.88 19.69 13.64
C LYS A 60 1.01 18.60 12.59
N ILE A 61 0.08 17.65 12.55
CA ILE A 61 0.04 16.55 11.58
C ILE A 61 -0.05 17.09 10.15
N GLU A 62 -0.99 18.00 9.87
CA GLU A 62 -1.16 18.65 8.57
C GLU A 62 0.12 19.39 8.14
N SER A 63 0.75 20.13 9.06
CA SER A 63 1.99 20.85 8.77
C SER A 63 3.16 19.91 8.44
N THR A 64 3.23 18.73 9.08
CA THR A 64 4.25 17.73 8.79
C THR A 64 4.00 17.07 7.45
N ILE A 65 2.75 16.69 7.15
CA ILE A 65 2.37 16.10 5.85
C ILE A 65 2.73 17.05 4.70
N ALA A 66 2.43 18.35 4.83
CA ALA A 66 2.78 19.35 3.82
C ALA A 66 4.30 19.41 3.54
N LYS A 67 5.14 19.27 4.58
CA LYS A 67 6.61 19.24 4.43
C LYS A 67 7.07 17.98 3.71
N GLU A 68 6.46 16.83 4.01
CA GLU A 68 6.79 15.56 3.36
C GLU A 68 6.39 15.56 1.88
N ILE A 69 5.24 16.14 1.54
CA ILE A 69 4.79 16.34 0.15
C ILE A 69 5.75 17.27 -0.59
N ALA A 70 6.09 18.42 0.00
CA ALA A 70 7.02 19.37 -0.60
C ALA A 70 8.42 18.76 -0.84
N ALA A 71 8.82 17.81 0.01
CA ALA A 71 10.07 17.08 -0.15
C ALA A 71 9.97 15.85 -1.08
N GLY A 72 8.80 15.59 -1.68
CA GLY A 72 8.56 14.45 -2.57
C GLY A 72 8.62 13.09 -1.88
N ARG A 73 8.52 13.04 -0.54
CA ARG A 73 8.56 11.80 0.23
C ARG A 73 7.18 11.19 0.47
N MET A 74 6.11 11.98 0.30
CA MET A 74 4.73 11.54 0.36
C MET A 74 3.94 12.01 -0.85
N PHE A 75 2.94 11.23 -1.25
CA PHE A 75 1.95 11.57 -2.27
C PHE A 75 0.57 11.73 -1.64
N GLY A 76 -0.23 12.66 -2.15
CA GLY A 76 -1.52 13.03 -1.58
C GLY A 76 -1.54 14.45 -1.02
N PRO A 77 -2.47 14.79 -0.11
CA PRO A 77 -3.53 13.92 0.42
C PRO A 77 -4.53 13.53 -0.67
N PHE A 78 -5.05 12.31 -0.60
CA PHE A 78 -6.07 11.83 -1.52
C PHE A 78 -7.45 12.00 -0.90
N THR A 79 -8.41 12.40 -1.73
CA THR A 79 -9.83 12.30 -1.36
C THR A 79 -10.26 10.84 -1.37
N HIS A 80 -11.36 10.55 -0.68
CA HIS A 80 -11.92 9.21 -0.64
C HIS A 80 -12.18 8.64 -2.05
N ASN A 81 -12.80 9.41 -2.94
CA ASN A 81 -13.07 8.98 -4.32
C ASN A 81 -11.78 8.69 -5.10
N GLN A 82 -10.73 9.50 -4.90
CA GLN A 82 -9.44 9.27 -5.57
C GLN A 82 -8.74 7.98 -5.10
N LEU A 83 -8.95 7.58 -3.84
CA LEU A 83 -8.45 6.30 -3.36
C LEU A 83 -9.23 5.14 -3.98
N MET A 84 -10.56 5.20 -3.95
CA MET A 84 -11.43 4.15 -4.47
C MET A 84 -11.35 3.95 -6.00
N GLU A 85 -11.05 5.01 -6.76
CA GLU A 85 -10.84 4.89 -8.20
C GLU A 85 -9.49 4.27 -8.56
N ARG A 86 -8.50 4.34 -7.65
CA ARG A 86 -7.11 4.00 -7.97
C ARG A 86 -6.64 2.69 -7.34
N TYR A 87 -7.18 2.33 -6.18
CA TYR A 87 -6.68 1.22 -5.38
C TYR A 87 -7.84 0.30 -4.97
N ASP A 88 -7.62 -1.00 -5.14
CA ASP A 88 -8.51 -2.01 -4.57
C ASP A 88 -8.31 -2.13 -3.06
N PHE A 89 -9.31 -2.66 -2.34
CA PHE A 89 -9.31 -2.73 -0.87
C PHE A 89 -8.06 -3.41 -0.29
N SER A 90 -7.53 -4.42 -0.99
CA SER A 90 -6.33 -5.17 -0.60
C SER A 90 -5.02 -4.39 -0.74
N GLU A 91 -5.01 -3.30 -1.51
CA GLU A 91 -3.84 -2.44 -1.73
C GLU A 91 -3.78 -1.26 -0.75
N LEU A 92 -4.91 -0.97 -0.09
CA LEU A 92 -5.03 0.06 0.92
C LEU A 92 -4.54 -0.46 2.28
N ILE A 93 -3.22 -0.51 2.47
CA ILE A 93 -2.58 -0.37 3.80
C ILE A 93 -3.23 0.84 4.50
N PRO A 94 -3.46 0.89 5.84
CA PRO A 94 -4.33 1.88 6.47
C PRO A 94 -3.89 3.32 6.18
N LEU A 95 -4.39 3.86 5.08
CA LEU A 95 -4.35 5.25 4.72
C LEU A 95 -5.59 5.82 5.37
N GLU A 96 -5.42 6.53 6.48
CA GLU A 96 -6.51 7.27 7.09
C GLU A 96 -7.04 8.28 6.06
N PRO A 97 -8.29 8.11 5.57
CA PRO A 97 -8.96 9.15 4.81
C PRO A 97 -9.33 10.29 5.76
N GLN A 98 -9.12 11.52 5.29
CA GLN A 98 -9.51 12.77 5.96
C GLN A 98 -11.02 12.95 6.02
#